data_AF-A0A966IM96-F1
#
_entry.id   AF-A0A966IM96-F1
#
_cell.length_a   1.000
_cell.length_b   1.000
_cell.length_c   1.000
_cell.angle_alpha   90.00
_cell.angle_beta   90.00
_cell.angle_gamma   90.00
#
_symmetry.space_group_name_H-M   'P 1'
#
loop_
_entity.id
_entity.type
_entity.pdbx_description
1 polymer ?
#
loop_
_entity_poly.entity_id
_entity_poly.type
_entity_poly.pdbx_seq_one_letter_code
_entity_poly.pdbx_strand_id
1 'polypeptide(L)'
;MILIRILIFCLSSLFLVAGITTIVSPDVNTIFLPIAAETIQEAHFARTYAGFVTAVGYLSMRFLYSSSRVQVGTVVIYIVVVMMISKIFSFLYDGYTAAATITFFIGVVFVLGLYVIQKTRKNQLDYNL
;
A
#
# COMPACT_ATOMS: atom_id res chain seq x y z
N MET A 1 -18.05 -18.67 -11.71
CA MET A 1 -17.12 -18.39 -10.58
C MET A 1 -15.65 -18.49 -10.97
N ILE A 2 -15.21 -19.52 -11.71
CA ILE A 2 -13.79 -19.67 -12.09
C ILE A 2 -13.26 -18.48 -12.92
N LEU A 3 -14.05 -17.97 -13.86
CA LEU A 3 -13.66 -16.84 -14.72
C LEU A 3 -13.37 -15.56 -13.91
N ILE A 4 -14.23 -15.24 -12.92
CA ILE A 4 -14.05 -14.07 -12.05
C ILE A 4 -12.76 -14.21 -11.22
N ARG A 5 -12.48 -15.41 -10.72
CA ARG A 5 -11.24 -15.71 -9.98
C ARG A 5 -9.99 -15.46 -10.84
N ILE A 6 -10.01 -15.93 -12.10
CA ILE A 6 -8.93 -15.70 -13.06
C ILE A 6 -8.77 -14.20 -13.34
N LEU A 7 -9.87 -13.49 -13.56
CA LEU A 7 -9.83 -12.04 -13.81
C LEU A 7 -9.23 -11.26 -12.64
N ILE A 8 -9.66 -11.56 -11.41
CA ILE A 8 -9.10 -10.93 -10.20
C ILE A 8 -7.61 -11.26 -10.07
N PHE A 9 -7.20 -12.51 -10.35
CA PHE A 9 -5.80 -12.90 -10.34
C PHE A 9 -4.95 -12.06 -11.32
N CYS A 10 -5.40 -11.93 -12.57
CA CYS A 10 -4.69 -11.16 -13.60
C CYS A 10 -4.60 -9.68 -13.22
N LEU A 11 -5.70 -9.06 -12.78
CA LEU A 11 -5.71 -7.65 -12.38
C LEU A 11 -4.82 -7.40 -11.15
N SER A 12 -4.88 -8.30 -10.16
CA SER A 12 -4.06 -8.19 -8.95
C SER A 12 -2.57 -8.32 -9.29
N SER A 13 -2.22 -9.23 -10.21
CA SER A 13 -0.85 -9.39 -10.71
C SER A 13 -0.38 -8.12 -11.41
N LEU A 14 -1.24 -7.53 -12.27
CA LEU A 14 -0.93 -6.27 -12.94
C LEU A 14 -0.71 -5.13 -11.95
N PHE A 15 -1.56 -5.01 -10.91
CA PHE A 15 -1.40 -3.99 -9.87
C PHE A 15 -0.10 -4.15 -9.09
N LEU A 16 0.28 -5.40 -8.77
CA LEU A 16 1.57 -5.67 -8.13
C LEU A 16 2.74 -5.26 -9.02
N VAL A 17 2.73 -5.66 -10.30
CA VAL A 17 3.79 -5.31 -11.25
C VAL A 17 3.85 -3.79 -11.45
N ALA A 18 2.73 -3.14 -11.75
CA ALA A 18 2.66 -1.70 -12.00
C ALA A 18 3.08 -0.88 -10.78
N GLY A 19 2.58 -1.25 -9.59
CA GLY A 19 2.93 -0.56 -8.36
C GLY A 19 4.39 -0.75 -7.97
N ILE A 20 4.90 -2.00 -7.95
CA ILE A 20 6.28 -2.27 -7.54
C ILE A 20 7.28 -1.64 -8.52
N THR A 21 7.02 -1.73 -9.83
CA THR A 21 7.89 -1.11 -10.84
C THR A 21 7.95 0.40 -10.66
N THR A 22 6.82 1.09 -10.42
CA THR A 22 6.80 2.53 -10.17
C THR A 22 7.49 2.91 -8.84
N ILE A 23 7.41 2.06 -7.81
CA ILE A 23 8.10 2.29 -6.53
C ILE A 23 9.61 2.21 -6.69
N VAL A 24 10.11 1.15 -7.33
CA VAL A 24 11.54 0.79 -7.37
C VAL A 24 12.28 1.49 -8.52
N SER A 25 11.57 1.94 -9.56
CA SER A 25 12.21 2.66 -10.66
C SER A 25 12.76 4.01 -10.19
N PRO A 26 14.02 4.37 -10.53
CA PRO A 26 14.57 5.68 -10.21
C PRO A 26 13.75 6.83 -10.79
N ASP A 27 13.35 6.69 -12.05
CA ASP A 27 12.37 7.58 -12.68
C ASP A 27 10.96 7.10 -12.32
N VAL A 28 10.14 8.03 -11.83
CA VAL A 28 8.74 7.77 -11.45
C VAL A 28 7.83 7.64 -12.68
N ASN A 29 8.24 8.23 -13.81
CA ASN A 29 7.47 8.24 -15.06
C ASN A 29 7.60 6.92 -15.82
N THR A 30 7.13 5.84 -15.20
CA THR A 30 7.09 4.52 -15.82
C THR A 30 5.94 4.41 -16.82
N ILE A 31 5.96 3.34 -17.63
CA ILE A 31 4.88 3.02 -18.59
C ILE A 31 3.49 2.84 -17.92
N PHE A 32 3.44 2.66 -16.60
CA PHE A 32 2.21 2.46 -15.85
C PHE A 32 1.61 3.77 -15.33
N LEU A 33 2.35 4.89 -15.42
CA LEU A 33 1.85 6.19 -15.03
C LEU A 33 0.98 6.78 -16.16
N PRO A 34 -0.31 7.05 -15.92
CA PRO A 34 -1.20 7.55 -16.97
C PRO A 34 -0.94 9.02 -17.33
N ILE A 35 -0.36 9.77 -16.39
CA ILE A 35 -0.01 11.18 -16.51
C ILE A 35 1.40 11.33 -15.96
N ALA A 36 2.27 12.00 -16.70
CA ALA A 36 3.63 12.24 -16.25
C ALA A 36 3.64 13.15 -15.01
N ALA A 37 4.48 12.82 -14.04
CA ALA A 37 4.83 13.69 -12.93
C ALA A 37 5.95 14.64 -13.39
N GLU A 38 5.65 15.94 -13.40
CA GLU A 38 6.58 16.99 -13.83
C GLU A 38 7.20 17.72 -12.64
N THR A 39 6.56 17.62 -11.46
CA THR A 39 7.04 18.23 -10.22
C THR A 39 7.44 17.19 -9.17
N ILE A 40 8.30 17.60 -8.22
CA ILE A 40 8.74 16.74 -7.10
C ILE A 40 7.53 16.29 -6.26
N GLN A 41 6.55 17.17 -6.07
CA GLN A 41 5.32 16.88 -5.32
C GLN A 41 4.48 15.82 -6.04
N GLU A 42 4.35 15.91 -7.36
CA GLU A 42 3.68 14.90 -8.18
C GLU A 42 4.44 13.57 -8.15
N ALA A 43 5.77 13.58 -8.19
CA ALA A 43 6.58 12.36 -8.10
C ALA A 43 6.37 11.65 -6.76
N HIS A 44 6.40 12.39 -5.65
CA HIS A 44 6.06 11.86 -4.32
C HIS A 44 4.64 11.28 -4.27
N PHE A 45 3.67 11.98 -4.87
CA PHE A 45 2.29 11.52 -4.92
C PHE A 45 2.15 10.24 -5.74
N ALA A 46 2.67 10.23 -6.96
CA ALA A 46 2.66 9.11 -7.89
C ALA A 46 3.27 7.86 -7.27
N ARG A 47 4.45 7.99 -6.66
CA ARG A 47 5.12 6.86 -5.99
C ARG A 47 4.34 6.40 -4.75
N THR A 48 3.84 7.31 -3.92
CA THR A 48 2.97 6.95 -2.77
C THR A 48 1.71 6.20 -3.22
N TYR A 49 1.08 6.66 -4.31
CA TYR A 49 -0.08 6.01 -4.91
C TYR A 49 0.27 4.64 -5.49
N ALA A 50 1.45 4.47 -6.09
CA ALA A 50 1.95 3.15 -6.50
C ALA A 50 2.05 2.19 -5.31
N GLY A 51 2.46 2.67 -4.13
CA GLY A 51 2.40 1.90 -2.87
C GLY A 51 0.99 1.43 -2.51
N PHE A 52 -0.01 2.30 -2.67
CA PHE A 52 -1.42 1.93 -2.50
C PHE A 52 -1.85 0.85 -3.52
N VAL A 53 -1.53 1.03 -4.80
CA VAL A 53 -1.85 0.07 -5.87
C VAL A 53 -1.22 -1.31 -5.59
N THR A 54 0.06 -1.35 -5.18
CA THR A 54 0.73 -2.59 -4.76
C THR A 54 -0.01 -3.25 -3.60
N ALA A 55 -0.40 -2.50 -2.57
CA ALA A 55 -1.10 -3.06 -1.42
C ALA A 55 -2.47 -3.65 -1.81
N VAL A 56 -3.22 -2.96 -2.67
CA VAL A 56 -4.51 -3.43 -3.17
C VAL A 56 -4.34 -4.69 -4.02
N GLY A 57 -3.32 -4.75 -4.88
CA GLY A 57 -2.97 -5.96 -5.63
C GLY A 57 -2.69 -7.15 -4.71
N TYR A 58 -1.85 -6.95 -3.68
CA TYR A 58 -1.57 -7.98 -2.68
C TYR A 58 -2.82 -8.43 -1.92
N LEU A 59 -3.63 -7.49 -1.42
CA LEU A 59 -4.84 -7.79 -0.66
C LEU A 59 -5.89 -8.53 -1.51
N SER A 60 -5.98 -8.19 -2.80
CA SER A 60 -6.87 -8.84 -3.75
C SER A 60 -6.43 -10.29 -4.03
N MET A 61 -5.12 -10.54 -4.21
CA MET A 61 -4.59 -11.91 -4.25
C MET A 61 -4.87 -12.67 -2.96
N ARG A 62 -4.65 -12.04 -1.80
CA ARG A 62 -4.89 -12.66 -0.52
C ARG A 62 -6.37 -13.03 -0.33
N PHE A 63 -7.29 -12.17 -0.77
CA PHE A 63 -8.72 -12.47 -0.77
C PHE A 63 -9.08 -13.65 -1.67
N LEU A 64 -8.40 -13.81 -2.80
CA LEU A 64 -8.66 -14.89 -3.75
C LEU A 64 -8.29 -16.28 -3.20
N TYR A 65 -7.16 -16.36 -2.49
CA TYR A 65 -6.57 -17.63 -2.03
C TYR A 65 -6.77 -17.92 -0.54
N SER A 66 -7.09 -16.91 0.28
CA SER A 66 -7.35 -17.11 1.71
C SER A 66 -8.83 -16.96 2.04
N SER A 67 -9.41 -17.98 2.67
CA SER A 67 -10.75 -17.93 3.24
C SER A 67 -10.81 -17.18 4.57
N SER A 68 -9.67 -16.83 5.17
CA SER A 68 -9.60 -16.14 6.45
C SER A 68 -10.21 -14.73 6.34
N ARG A 69 -11.25 -14.44 7.14
CA ARG A 69 -11.76 -13.07 7.27
C ARG A 69 -10.70 -12.19 7.92
N VAL A 70 -10.42 -11.07 7.28
CA VAL A 70 -9.41 -10.12 7.71
C VAL A 70 -10.12 -8.96 8.36
N GLN A 71 -9.76 -8.63 9.60
CA GLN A 71 -10.29 -7.44 10.22
C GLN A 71 -9.87 -6.19 9.43
N VAL A 72 -10.82 -5.26 9.24
CA VAL A 72 -10.61 -4.00 8.49
C VAL A 72 -9.37 -3.26 8.96
N GLY A 73 -9.09 -3.22 10.28
CA GLY A 73 -7.89 -2.59 10.82
C GLY A 73 -6.58 -3.16 10.24
N THR A 74 -6.50 -4.48 10.04
CA THR A 74 -5.33 -5.11 9.40
C THR A 74 -5.20 -4.72 7.94
N VAL A 75 -6.33 -4.59 7.23
CA VAL A 75 -6.35 -4.18 5.81
C VAL A 75 -5.78 -2.77 5.68
N VAL A 76 -6.25 -1.84 6.53
CA VAL A 76 -5.74 -0.46 6.54
C VAL A 76 -4.25 -0.42 6.90
N ILE A 77 -3.80 -1.22 7.89
CA ILE A 77 -2.38 -1.32 8.23
C ILE A 77 -1.54 -1.79 7.04
N TYR A 78 -1.96 -2.84 6.33
CA TYR A 78 -1.22 -3.32 5.15
C TYR A 78 -1.08 -2.22 4.09
N ILE A 79 -2.16 -1.50 3.80
CA ILE A 79 -2.14 -0.42 2.82
C ILE A 79 -1.16 0.67 3.23
N VAL A 80 -1.29 1.19 4.44
CA VAL A 80 -0.48 2.33 4.88
C VAL A 80 0.99 1.93 5.04
N VAL A 81 1.30 0.71 5.50
CA VAL A 81 2.69 0.23 5.59
C VAL A 81 3.35 0.18 4.21
N VAL A 82 2.68 -0.36 3.18
CA VAL A 82 3.26 -0.41 1.83
C VAL A 82 3.38 1.01 1.24
N MET A 83 2.43 1.91 1.52
CA MET A 83 2.57 3.33 1.16
C MET A 83 3.78 3.97 1.86
N MET A 84 4.06 3.66 3.12
CA MET A 84 5.23 4.19 3.84
C MET A 84 6.54 3.63 3.28
N ILE A 85 6.59 2.33 2.94
CA ILE A 85 7.73 1.74 2.24
C ILE A 85 7.95 2.47 0.92
N SER A 86 6.88 2.72 0.15
CA SER A 86 6.97 3.48 -1.09
C SER A 86 7.52 4.90 -0.89
N LYS A 87 7.10 5.60 0.18
CA LYS A 87 7.65 6.91 0.52
C LYS A 87 9.15 6.88 0.80
N ILE A 88 9.69 5.79 1.36
CA ILE A 88 11.13 5.63 1.54
C ILE A 88 11.84 5.68 0.18
N PHE A 89 11.31 4.98 -0.84
CA PHE A 89 11.84 5.08 -2.21
C PHE A 89 11.68 6.48 -2.80
N SER A 90 10.57 7.17 -2.52
CA SER A 90 10.45 8.58 -2.94
C SER A 90 11.53 9.46 -2.32
N PHE A 91 11.89 9.25 -1.06
CA PHE A 91 12.98 10.01 -0.44
C PHE A 91 14.35 9.69 -1.05
N LEU A 92 14.57 8.44 -1.46
CA LEU A 92 15.82 8.02 -2.10
C LEU A 92 16.00 8.59 -3.51
N TYR A 93 14.91 8.72 -4.28
CA TYR A 93 14.99 9.13 -5.68
C TYR A 93 14.59 10.59 -5.93
N ASP A 94 13.54 11.09 -5.26
CA ASP A 94 12.99 12.44 -5.49
C ASP A 94 13.53 13.47 -4.49
N GLY A 95 14.21 13.01 -3.44
CA GLY A 95 14.70 13.85 -2.35
C GLY A 95 13.64 14.15 -1.29
N TYR A 96 13.88 15.20 -0.51
CA TYR A 96 13.05 15.56 0.64
C TYR A 96 12.26 16.84 0.39
N THR A 97 10.97 16.81 0.71
CA THR A 97 10.12 18.00 0.77
C THR A 97 9.42 18.05 2.12
N ALA A 98 9.13 19.26 2.63
CA ALA A 98 8.46 19.42 3.92
C ALA A 98 7.14 18.64 3.98
N ALA A 99 6.32 18.73 2.93
CA ALA A 99 5.06 18.01 2.83
C ALA A 99 5.26 16.48 2.82
N ALA A 100 6.23 15.96 2.06
CA ALA A 100 6.48 14.53 2.02
C ALA A 100 6.99 13.99 3.36
N THR A 101 7.89 14.71 4.02
CA THR A 101 8.43 14.33 5.34
C THR A 101 7.34 14.34 6.41
N ILE A 102 6.53 15.40 6.49
CA ILE A 102 5.43 15.49 7.47
C ILE A 102 4.42 14.36 7.26
N THR A 103 3.99 14.13 6.02
CA THR A 103 3.02 13.06 5.72
C THR A 103 3.56 11.65 5.97
N PHE A 104 4.87 11.42 5.84
CA PHE A 104 5.49 10.16 6.24
C PHE A 104 5.35 9.91 7.74
N PHE A 105 5.73 10.87 8.58
CA PHE A 105 5.63 10.71 10.03
C PHE A 105 4.18 10.58 10.51
N ILE A 106 3.24 11.33 9.91
CA ILE A 106 1.80 11.14 10.16
C ILE A 106 1.38 9.69 9.84
N GLY A 107 1.81 9.15 8.71
CA GLY A 107 1.52 7.76 8.31
C GLY A 107 2.11 6.74 9.29
N VAL A 108 3.34 6.94 9.77
CA VAL A 108 3.98 6.08 10.78
C VAL A 108 3.20 6.09 12.10
N VAL A 109 2.88 7.28 12.62
CA VAL A 109 2.09 7.43 13.86
C VAL A 109 0.71 6.77 13.70
N PHE A 110 0.07 6.94 12.55
CA PHE A 110 -1.22 6.32 12.25
C PHE A 110 -1.16 4.78 12.26
N VAL A 111 -0.15 4.18 11.62
CA VAL A 111 0.06 2.72 11.63
C VAL A 111 0.28 2.20 13.05
N LEU A 112 1.10 2.90 13.85
CA LEU A 112 1.34 2.53 15.25
C LEU A 112 0.05 2.57 16.07
N GLY A 113 -0.75 3.63 15.92
CA GLY A 113 -2.04 3.74 16.59
C GLY A 113 -3.01 2.60 16.23
N LEU A 114 -3.12 2.28 14.93
CA LEU A 114 -3.92 1.15 14.47
C LEU A 114 -3.42 -0.18 15.03
N TYR A 115 -2.10 -0.38 15.05
CA TYR A 115 -1.47 -1.60 15.56
C TYR A 115 -1.76 -1.80 17.05
N VAL A 116 -1.62 -0.74 17.86
CA VAL A 116 -1.92 -0.78 19.31
C VAL A 116 -3.38 -1.18 19.55
N ILE A 117 -4.32 -0.51 18.88
CA ILE A 117 -5.75 -0.81 19.02
C ILE A 117 -6.05 -2.26 18.59
N GLN A 118 -5.44 -2.70 17.49
CA GLN A 118 -5.64 -4.07 17.00
C GLN A 118 -5.13 -5.11 18.01
N LYS A 119 -3.97 -4.87 18.64
CA LYS A 119 -3.42 -5.75 19.67
C LYS A 119 -4.34 -5.83 20.89
N THR A 120 -4.85 -4.69 21.36
CA THR A 120 -5.79 -4.65 22.49
C THR A 120 -7.08 -5.43 22.21
N ARG A 121 -7.66 -5.30 21.01
CA ARG A 121 -8.88 -6.04 20.64
C ARG A 121 -8.68 -7.55 20.58
N LYS A 122 -7.50 -8.02 20.13
CA LYS A 122 -7.18 -9.46 20.15
C LYS A 122 -7.11 -10.02 21.58
N ASN A 123 -6.65 -9.21 22.52
CA ASN A 123 -6.53 -9.60 23.93
C ASN A 123 -7.87 -9.58 24.70
N GLN A 124 -8.94 -9.07 24.09
CA GLN A 124 -10.28 -8.97 24.68
C GLN A 124 -11.25 -10.08 24.20
N LEU A 125 -10.78 -11.03 23.38
CA LEU A 125 -11.59 -12.17 22.99
C LEU A 125 -11.73 -13.11 24.19
N ASP A 126 -12.93 -13.16 24.77
CA ASP A 126 -13.27 -14.08 25.86
C ASP A 126 -13.25 -15.51 25.31
N TYR A 127 -12.42 -16.37 25.91
CA TYR A 127 -12.26 -17.77 25.51
C TYR A 127 -13.36 -18.68 26.10
N ASN A 128 -14.33 -18.12 26.82
CA ASN A 128 -15.46 -18.84 27.43
C ASN A 128 -16.68 -18.97 26.49
N LEU A 129 -16.49 -19.58 25.32
CA LEU A 129 -17.57 -20.03 24.45
C LEU A 129 -17.47 -21.53 24.21
#